data_AF-A0A3A4NIE8-F1
#
_entry.id   AF-A0A3A4NIE8-F1
#
_cell.length_a   1.000
_cell.length_b   1.000
_cell.length_c   1.000
_cell.angle_alpha   90.00
_cell.angle_beta   90.00
_cell.angle_gamma   90.00
#
_symmetry.space_group_name_H-M   'P 1'
#
loop_
_entity.id
_entity.type
_entity.pdbx_description
1 polymer ?
#
loop_
_entity_poly.entity_id
_entity_poly.type
_entity_poly.pdbx_seq_one_letter_code
_entity_poly.pdbx_strand_id
1 'polypeptide(L)'
;MDTMRRLLPMVLAVALAAPLAAFSADSRVELKNADSMSVSVPLGTDNGVTKESDFEAVTADHGTVFLYPFELFANMFWSQPLSAGSFSRLAPGTLVRPAVRTFEDHRAARKAGEARKAEMKARQDEAKREAARKEAAELREGKARLSARLDEMNERIAAAENALADEEGRADWITSSEDRDIDRALQNIQEYGDRRDELQEQRNAMAGQRPYPSAEAGRISAEIKRMNDRIASERDTIRTARDRKRSARSNYLSRKQEWQKLVAERNRLDGEIRSIDRKIRGLSGK
;
A
#
# COMPACT_ATOMS: atom_id res chain seq x y z
N MET A 1 -104.69 -21.85 -0.73
CA MET A 1 -103.58 -22.37 0.08
C MET A 1 -102.48 -22.82 -0.85
N ASP A 2 -101.44 -22.00 -0.89
CA ASP A 2 -100.01 -22.33 -0.95
C ASP A 2 -99.42 -23.04 -2.17
N THR A 3 -98.84 -22.17 -2.99
CA THR A 3 -97.56 -22.26 -3.72
C THR A 3 -96.55 -23.33 -3.28
N MET A 4 -96.08 -24.15 -4.23
CA MET A 4 -94.70 -24.66 -4.31
C MET A 4 -94.36 -24.88 -5.80
N ARG A 5 -93.73 -23.94 -6.51
CA ARG A 5 -92.26 -23.75 -6.60
C ARG A 5 -91.46 -25.05 -6.45
N ARG A 6 -91.24 -25.75 -7.56
CA ARG A 6 -90.10 -26.66 -7.72
C ARG A 6 -89.09 -26.01 -8.66
N LEU A 7 -88.10 -25.37 -8.06
CA LEU A 7 -86.84 -25.03 -8.71
C LEU A 7 -85.89 -26.21 -8.49
N LEU A 8 -85.43 -26.82 -9.59
CA LEU A 8 -84.26 -27.69 -9.60
C LEU A 8 -83.01 -26.81 -9.48
N PRO A 9 -82.11 -27.03 -8.50
CA PRO A 9 -80.73 -26.59 -8.63
C PRO A 9 -79.87 -27.73 -9.18
N MET A 10 -79.36 -27.46 -10.37
CA MET A 10 -78.21 -28.06 -11.04
C MET A 10 -77.04 -28.18 -10.03
N VAL A 11 -76.72 -29.41 -9.61
CA VAL A 11 -75.51 -29.70 -8.83
C VAL A 11 -74.31 -29.60 -9.77
N LEU A 12 -73.67 -28.43 -9.78
CA LEU A 12 -72.38 -28.20 -10.41
C LEU A 12 -71.31 -28.87 -9.53
N ALA A 13 -70.91 -30.08 -9.88
CA ALA A 13 -69.76 -30.74 -9.29
C ALA A 13 -68.49 -29.99 -9.74
N VAL A 14 -67.98 -29.10 -8.89
CA VAL A 14 -66.64 -28.52 -9.06
C VAL A 14 -65.64 -29.62 -8.71
N ALA A 15 -65.15 -30.30 -9.74
CA ALA A 15 -63.97 -31.14 -9.64
C ALA A 15 -62.78 -30.26 -9.23
N LEU A 16 -62.36 -30.36 -7.98
CA LEU A 16 -61.07 -29.90 -7.48
C LEU A 16 -59.98 -30.81 -8.08
N ALA A 17 -59.74 -30.65 -9.38
CA ALA A 17 -58.55 -31.18 -10.03
C ALA A 17 -57.45 -30.11 -9.88
N ALA A 18 -56.73 -30.15 -8.76
CA ALA A 18 -55.41 -29.55 -8.72
C ALA A 18 -54.56 -30.26 -9.80
N PRO A 19 -53.83 -29.53 -10.66
CA PRO A 19 -52.93 -30.17 -11.59
C PRO A 19 -51.78 -30.76 -10.76
N LEU A 20 -51.88 -32.05 -10.46
CA LEU A 20 -50.71 -32.92 -10.28
C LEU A 20 -49.99 -32.92 -11.63
N ALA A 21 -49.20 -31.87 -11.88
CA ALA A 21 -48.17 -31.93 -12.89
C ALA A 21 -47.34 -33.18 -12.56
N ALA A 22 -47.30 -34.11 -13.51
CA ALA A 22 -46.56 -35.35 -13.38
C ALA A 22 -45.08 -35.01 -13.23
N PHE A 23 -44.59 -34.97 -11.99
CA PHE A 23 -43.16 -34.94 -11.68
C PHE A 23 -42.56 -36.32 -12.01
N SER A 24 -42.41 -36.62 -13.30
CA SER A 24 -41.73 -37.84 -13.76
C SER A 24 -40.26 -37.54 -14.03
N ALA A 25 -39.49 -37.28 -12.98
CA ALA A 25 -38.04 -37.34 -13.05
C ALA A 25 -37.51 -37.75 -11.69
N ASP A 26 -36.89 -38.93 -11.62
CA ASP A 26 -36.01 -39.35 -10.52
C ASP A 26 -34.85 -38.35 -10.42
N SER A 27 -35.13 -37.21 -9.81
CA SER A 27 -34.20 -36.11 -9.68
C SER A 27 -33.21 -36.43 -8.59
N ARG A 28 -32.00 -35.91 -8.67
CA ARG A 28 -30.95 -36.22 -7.71
C ARG A 28 -30.36 -34.95 -7.16
N VAL A 29 -29.90 -35.01 -5.93
CA VAL A 29 -29.02 -33.95 -5.40
C VAL A 29 -27.83 -33.84 -6.34
N GLU A 30 -27.63 -32.67 -6.91
CA GLU A 30 -26.57 -32.42 -7.88
C GLU A 30 -25.31 -31.91 -7.15
N LEU A 31 -25.48 -30.88 -6.31
CA LEU A 31 -24.40 -30.27 -5.55
C LEU A 31 -24.77 -30.14 -4.08
N LYS A 32 -23.72 -30.07 -3.25
CA LYS A 32 -23.82 -29.71 -1.83
C LYS A 32 -23.03 -28.43 -1.58
N ASN A 33 -23.65 -27.48 -0.90
CA ASN A 33 -22.99 -26.27 -0.43
C ASN A 33 -22.82 -26.37 1.09
N ALA A 34 -21.58 -26.61 1.54
CA ALA A 34 -21.27 -26.75 2.95
C ALA A 34 -21.46 -25.44 3.73
N ASP A 35 -21.17 -24.29 3.10
CA ASP A 35 -21.23 -22.97 3.75
C ASP A 35 -22.65 -22.53 4.08
N SER A 36 -23.62 -22.91 3.26
CA SER A 36 -25.05 -22.61 3.46
C SER A 36 -25.87 -23.84 3.90
N MET A 37 -25.22 -25.00 4.06
CA MET A 37 -25.84 -26.28 4.40
C MET A 37 -27.07 -26.61 3.54
N SER A 38 -26.95 -26.33 2.25
CA SER A 38 -28.02 -26.50 1.27
C SER A 38 -27.58 -27.45 0.16
N VAL A 39 -28.56 -28.06 -0.49
CA VAL A 39 -28.32 -28.94 -1.64
C VAL A 39 -29.02 -28.38 -2.86
N SER A 40 -28.41 -28.57 -4.03
CA SER A 40 -29.06 -28.26 -5.29
C SER A 40 -29.74 -29.48 -5.86
N VAL A 41 -30.89 -29.28 -6.48
CA VAL A 41 -31.64 -30.29 -7.21
C VAL A 41 -31.94 -29.73 -8.59
N PRO A 42 -31.71 -30.49 -9.69
CA PRO A 42 -31.92 -30.04 -11.08
C PRO A 42 -33.42 -30.10 -11.43
N LEU A 43 -34.23 -29.44 -10.61
CA LEU A 43 -35.64 -29.18 -10.80
C LEU A 43 -35.85 -27.69 -10.55
N GLY A 44 -36.49 -26.98 -11.47
CA GLY A 44 -36.67 -25.54 -11.35
C GLY A 44 -38.09 -25.10 -11.66
N THR A 45 -38.26 -23.79 -11.89
CA THR A 45 -39.55 -23.21 -12.24
C THR A 45 -40.12 -23.77 -13.55
N ASP A 46 -39.26 -24.17 -14.49
CA ASP A 46 -39.68 -24.80 -15.75
C ASP A 46 -40.31 -26.17 -15.52
N ASN A 47 -40.00 -26.81 -14.39
CA ASN A 47 -40.62 -28.05 -13.94
C ASN A 47 -41.83 -27.83 -13.02
N GLY A 48 -42.29 -26.58 -12.87
CA GLY A 48 -43.41 -26.23 -11.98
C GLY A 48 -43.05 -26.18 -10.49
N VAL A 49 -41.76 -26.16 -10.13
CA VAL A 49 -41.35 -26.03 -8.73
C VAL A 49 -41.64 -24.62 -8.21
N THR A 50 -42.35 -24.54 -7.09
CA THR A 50 -42.62 -23.31 -6.36
C THR A 50 -42.00 -23.35 -4.95
N LYS A 51 -42.08 -22.25 -4.20
CA LYS A 51 -41.58 -22.20 -2.81
C LYS A 51 -42.41 -23.06 -1.85
N GLU A 52 -43.64 -23.35 -2.23
CA GLU A 52 -44.62 -24.17 -1.51
C GLU A 52 -44.48 -25.66 -1.86
N SER A 53 -43.62 -26.01 -2.83
CA SER A 53 -43.37 -27.41 -3.18
C SER A 53 -42.55 -28.10 -2.09
N ASP A 54 -42.87 -29.37 -1.81
CA ASP A 54 -42.17 -30.19 -0.84
C ASP A 54 -41.48 -31.36 -1.53
N PHE A 55 -40.26 -31.65 -1.11
CA PHE A 55 -39.49 -32.77 -1.62
C PHE A 55 -38.93 -33.60 -0.47
N GLU A 56 -38.70 -34.88 -0.72
CA GLU A 56 -37.94 -35.76 0.15
C GLU A 56 -36.75 -36.35 -0.60
N ALA A 57 -35.62 -36.40 0.08
CA ALA A 57 -34.43 -37.09 -0.38
C ALA A 57 -34.29 -38.42 0.35
N VAL A 58 -34.19 -39.51 -0.41
CA VAL A 58 -34.05 -40.88 0.11
C VAL A 58 -32.58 -41.16 0.35
N THR A 59 -32.17 -41.23 1.61
CA THR A 59 -30.77 -41.39 2.02
C THR A 59 -30.31 -42.84 1.91
N ALA A 60 -28.99 -43.06 1.92
CA ALA A 60 -28.40 -44.39 1.71
C ALA A 60 -28.76 -45.42 2.82
N ASP A 61 -29.11 -44.93 4.01
CA ASP A 61 -29.63 -45.70 5.14
C ASP A 61 -31.16 -45.95 5.06
N HIS A 62 -31.78 -45.72 3.89
CA HIS A 62 -33.23 -45.79 3.65
C HIS A 62 -34.08 -44.83 4.49
N GLY A 63 -33.49 -43.83 5.13
CA GLY A 63 -34.24 -42.76 5.74
C GLY A 63 -34.62 -41.65 4.75
N THR A 64 -35.33 -40.64 5.26
CA THR A 64 -35.73 -39.47 4.46
C THR A 64 -35.20 -38.17 5.07
N VAL A 65 -34.88 -37.23 4.19
CA VAL A 65 -34.58 -35.84 4.54
C VAL A 65 -35.45 -34.92 3.69
N PHE A 66 -36.28 -34.11 4.34
CA PHE A 66 -37.15 -33.18 3.62
C PHE A 66 -36.37 -31.97 3.10
N LEU A 67 -36.61 -31.64 1.84
CA LEU A 67 -36.03 -30.52 1.12
C LEU A 67 -37.15 -29.54 0.76
N TYR A 68 -36.91 -28.26 1.01
CA TYR A 68 -37.86 -27.19 0.74
C TYR A 68 -37.16 -26.17 -0.17
N PRO A 69 -37.68 -25.88 -1.37
CA PRO A 69 -37.04 -24.95 -2.30
C PRO A 69 -36.91 -23.55 -1.71
N PHE A 70 -35.73 -22.95 -1.81
CA PHE A 70 -35.44 -21.62 -1.26
C PHE A 70 -35.04 -20.63 -2.36
N GLU A 71 -33.97 -20.91 -3.09
CA GLU A 71 -33.60 -20.18 -4.31
C GLU A 71 -34.04 -21.00 -5.52
N LEU A 72 -34.89 -20.41 -6.35
CA LEU A 72 -35.47 -21.04 -7.52
C LEU A 72 -34.84 -20.44 -8.77
N PHE A 73 -34.38 -21.31 -9.67
CA PHE A 73 -33.92 -20.97 -11.02
C PHE A 73 -34.78 -21.73 -12.02
N ALA A 74 -34.60 -21.44 -13.32
CA ALA A 74 -35.34 -22.07 -14.39
C ALA A 74 -35.28 -23.61 -14.34
N ASN A 75 -34.08 -24.15 -14.15
CA ASN A 75 -33.77 -25.57 -14.25
C ASN A 75 -33.31 -26.23 -12.93
N MET A 76 -33.20 -25.47 -11.83
CA MET A 76 -32.74 -25.99 -10.55
C MET A 76 -33.28 -25.19 -9.36
N PHE A 77 -33.23 -25.79 -8.17
CA PHE A 77 -33.44 -25.10 -6.92
C PHE A 77 -32.35 -25.42 -5.90
N TRP A 78 -32.03 -24.46 -5.04
CA TRP A 78 -31.33 -24.71 -3.78
C TRP A 78 -32.33 -24.93 -2.66
N SER A 79 -32.11 -25.96 -1.86
CA SER A 79 -32.90 -26.18 -0.66
C SER A 79 -32.67 -25.07 0.36
N GLN A 80 -33.62 -24.87 1.26
CA GLN A 80 -33.36 -24.11 2.48
C GLN A 80 -32.22 -24.75 3.29
N PRO A 81 -31.57 -23.98 4.18
CA PRO A 81 -30.53 -24.52 5.06
C PRO A 81 -31.04 -25.66 5.93
N LEU A 82 -30.37 -26.80 5.81
CA LEU A 82 -30.67 -28.02 6.55
C LEU A 82 -29.95 -28.01 7.91
N SER A 83 -30.39 -28.87 8.84
CA SER A 83 -29.59 -29.14 10.04
C SER A 83 -28.33 -29.94 9.67
N ALA A 84 -27.31 -29.93 10.54
CA ALA A 84 -26.06 -30.65 10.29
C ALA A 84 -26.28 -32.15 10.04
N GLY A 85 -27.14 -32.77 10.85
CA GLY A 85 -27.50 -34.18 10.69
C GLY A 85 -28.28 -34.47 9.40
N SER A 86 -29.19 -33.59 8.98
CA SER A 86 -29.91 -33.77 7.71
C SER A 86 -28.99 -33.55 6.50
N PHE A 87 -28.11 -32.54 6.57
CA PHE A 87 -27.16 -32.24 5.50
C PHE A 87 -26.09 -33.32 5.32
N SER A 88 -25.57 -33.89 6.41
CA SER A 88 -24.51 -34.92 6.34
C SER A 88 -24.99 -36.23 5.71
N ARG A 89 -26.28 -36.56 5.88
CA ARG A 89 -26.90 -37.77 5.31
C ARG A 89 -27.13 -37.71 3.80
N LEU A 90 -27.09 -36.52 3.21
CA LEU A 90 -27.23 -36.30 1.77
C LEU A 90 -25.88 -36.38 1.07
N ALA A 91 -25.84 -36.96 -0.12
CA ALA A 91 -24.68 -36.96 -1.01
C ALA A 91 -25.12 -36.51 -2.41
N PRO A 92 -24.21 -35.98 -3.24
CA PRO A 92 -24.46 -35.89 -4.67
C PRO A 92 -24.91 -37.27 -5.20
N GLY A 93 -25.96 -37.28 -6.02
CA GLY A 93 -26.62 -38.50 -6.49
C GLY A 93 -27.75 -39.02 -5.61
N THR A 94 -27.97 -38.49 -4.39
CA THR A 94 -29.11 -38.87 -3.54
C THR A 94 -30.43 -38.60 -4.26
N LEU A 95 -31.31 -39.60 -4.31
CA LEU A 95 -32.59 -39.52 -5.02
C LEU A 95 -33.55 -38.58 -4.30
N VAL A 96 -34.19 -37.69 -5.06
CA VAL A 96 -35.14 -36.68 -4.61
C VAL A 96 -36.48 -36.89 -5.31
N ARG A 97 -37.55 -36.86 -4.53
CA ARG A 97 -38.93 -37.09 -5.00
C ARG A 97 -39.86 -36.04 -4.41
N PRO A 98 -40.98 -35.71 -5.07
CA PRO A 98 -42.02 -34.89 -4.45
C PRO A 98 -42.55 -35.56 -3.19
N ALA A 99 -42.79 -34.76 -2.15
CA ALA A 99 -43.40 -35.19 -0.91
C ALA A 99 -44.70 -34.40 -0.69
N VAL A 100 -45.66 -34.99 0.03
CA VAL A 100 -46.85 -34.28 0.48
C VAL A 100 -46.76 -34.11 1.99
N ARG A 101 -46.64 -32.86 2.46
CA ARG A 101 -46.61 -32.53 3.89
C ARG A 101 -47.88 -31.76 4.27
N THR A 102 -48.19 -31.77 5.56
CA THR A 102 -49.23 -30.88 6.06
C THR A 102 -48.76 -29.43 5.97
N PHE A 103 -49.71 -28.51 5.83
CA PHE A 103 -49.41 -27.08 5.79
C PHE A 103 -48.64 -26.61 7.05
N GLU A 104 -48.98 -27.18 8.21
CA GLU A 104 -48.30 -26.87 9.48
C GLU A 104 -46.84 -27.32 9.48
N ASP A 105 -46.56 -28.53 8.99
CA ASP A 105 -45.21 -29.09 8.90
C ASP A 105 -44.34 -28.31 7.92
N HIS A 106 -44.88 -27.95 6.76
CA HIS A 106 -44.21 -27.10 5.79
C HIS A 106 -43.84 -25.75 6.43
N ARG A 107 -44.81 -25.07 7.06
CA ARG A 107 -44.59 -23.77 7.70
C ARG A 107 -43.55 -23.83 8.82
N ALA A 108 -43.60 -24.86 9.66
CA ALA A 108 -42.61 -25.07 10.73
C ALA A 108 -41.20 -25.26 10.16
N ALA A 109 -41.07 -26.06 9.10
CA ALA A 109 -39.79 -26.29 8.43
C ALA A 109 -39.23 -25.02 7.79
N ARG A 110 -40.08 -24.19 7.15
CA ARG A 110 -39.68 -22.89 6.58
C ARG A 110 -39.17 -21.93 7.65
N LYS A 111 -39.89 -21.79 8.75
CA LYS A 111 -39.47 -20.96 9.89
C LYS A 111 -38.11 -21.41 10.45
N ALA A 112 -37.88 -22.72 10.54
CA ALA A 112 -36.59 -23.27 10.97
C ALA A 112 -35.47 -23.00 9.96
N GLY A 113 -35.73 -23.10 8.66
CA GLY A 113 -34.77 -22.77 7.59
C GLY A 113 -34.39 -21.29 7.60
N GLU A 114 -35.36 -20.39 7.76
CA GLU A 114 -35.13 -18.94 7.90
C GLU A 114 -34.30 -18.60 9.13
N ALA A 115 -34.60 -19.22 10.28
CA ALA A 115 -33.81 -19.05 11.50
C ALA A 115 -32.34 -19.45 11.31
N ARG A 116 -32.09 -20.61 10.67
CA ARG A 116 -30.72 -21.06 10.35
C ARG A 116 -30.02 -20.12 9.36
N LYS A 117 -30.72 -19.63 8.35
CA LYS A 117 -30.17 -18.63 7.41
C LYS A 117 -29.73 -17.37 8.15
N ALA A 118 -30.58 -16.87 9.06
CA ALA A 118 -30.26 -15.71 9.88
C ALA A 118 -29.06 -15.96 10.80
N GLU A 119 -28.99 -17.13 11.44
CA GLU A 119 -27.87 -17.54 12.28
C GLU A 119 -26.55 -17.64 11.50
N MET A 120 -26.57 -18.25 10.31
CA MET A 120 -25.39 -18.33 9.45
C MET A 120 -24.93 -16.95 8.99
N LYS A 121 -25.88 -16.08 8.58
CA LYS A 121 -25.54 -14.70 8.21
C LYS A 121 -24.93 -13.95 9.38
N ALA A 122 -25.49 -14.07 10.58
CA ALA A 122 -24.94 -13.46 11.78
C ALA A 122 -23.52 -13.99 12.10
N ARG A 123 -23.28 -15.29 11.96
CA ARG A 123 -21.95 -15.88 12.11
C ARG A 123 -20.95 -15.35 11.07
N GLN A 124 -21.35 -15.26 9.80
CA GLN A 124 -20.51 -14.72 8.75
C GLN A 124 -20.20 -13.24 8.97
N ASP A 125 -21.18 -12.44 9.39
CA ASP A 125 -21.00 -11.02 9.68
C ASP A 125 -20.10 -10.84 10.91
N GLU A 126 -20.24 -11.66 11.95
CA GLU A 126 -19.35 -11.62 13.12
C GLU A 126 -17.92 -12.08 12.76
N ALA A 127 -17.76 -13.13 11.96
CA ALA A 127 -16.46 -13.59 11.48
C ALA A 127 -15.77 -12.51 10.63
N LYS A 128 -16.51 -11.81 9.76
CA LYS A 128 -15.99 -10.68 8.98
C LYS A 128 -15.56 -9.52 9.89
N ARG A 129 -16.34 -9.20 10.92
CA ARG A 129 -15.99 -8.17 11.91
C ARG A 129 -14.76 -8.56 12.71
N GLU A 130 -14.65 -9.81 13.13
CA GLU A 130 -13.49 -10.30 13.87
C GLU A 130 -12.22 -10.26 13.00
N ALA A 131 -12.31 -10.70 11.73
CA ALA A 131 -11.22 -10.59 10.77
C ALA A 131 -10.79 -9.14 10.55
N ALA A 132 -11.75 -8.22 10.36
CA ALA A 132 -11.47 -6.79 10.23
C ALA A 132 -10.84 -6.19 11.50
N ARG A 133 -11.25 -6.64 12.70
CA ARG A 133 -10.64 -6.23 13.98
C ARG A 133 -9.19 -6.70 14.09
N LYS A 134 -8.90 -7.95 13.70
CA LYS A 134 -7.53 -8.52 13.70
C LYS A 134 -6.63 -7.77 12.72
N GLU A 135 -7.07 -7.59 11.48
CA GLU A 135 -6.33 -6.82 10.47
C GLU A 135 -6.08 -5.37 10.95
N ALA A 136 -7.09 -4.72 11.53
CA ALA A 136 -6.93 -3.37 12.07
C ALA A 136 -5.98 -3.33 13.28
N ALA A 137 -5.86 -4.40 14.07
CA ALA A 137 -4.90 -4.47 15.17
C ALA A 137 -3.47 -4.60 14.65
N GLU A 138 -3.23 -5.51 13.69
CA GLU A 138 -1.94 -5.67 13.02
C GLU A 138 -1.48 -4.37 12.34
N LEU A 139 -2.40 -3.68 11.66
CA LEU A 139 -2.12 -2.40 11.04
C LEU A 139 -1.78 -1.32 12.08
N ARG A 140 -2.43 -1.30 13.25
CA ARG A 140 -2.09 -0.36 14.34
C ARG A 140 -0.71 -0.65 14.91
N GLU A 141 -0.35 -1.91 15.08
CA GLU A 141 0.99 -2.30 15.53
C GLU A 141 2.05 -1.88 14.49
N GLY A 142 1.82 -2.18 13.21
CA GLY A 142 2.68 -1.75 12.12
C GLY A 142 2.83 -0.22 12.06
N LYS A 143 1.73 0.51 12.27
CA LYS A 143 1.76 1.98 12.38
C LYS A 143 2.66 2.43 13.54
N ALA A 144 2.50 1.86 14.74
CA ALA A 144 3.29 2.23 15.91
C ALA A 144 4.80 2.04 15.66
N ARG A 145 5.20 0.94 15.01
CA ARG A 145 6.60 0.70 14.62
C ARG A 145 7.11 1.74 13.63
N LEU A 146 6.31 2.10 12.62
CA LEU A 146 6.68 3.13 11.65
C LEU A 146 6.75 4.52 12.30
N SER A 147 5.86 4.84 13.23
CA SER A 147 5.90 6.09 14.01
C SER A 147 7.15 6.18 14.86
N ALA A 148 7.54 5.11 15.57
CA ALA A 148 8.79 5.10 16.33
C ALA A 148 10.02 5.33 15.43
N ARG A 149 10.04 4.74 14.23
CA ARG A 149 11.10 4.98 13.24
C ARG A 149 11.07 6.41 12.68
N LEU A 150 9.89 7.00 12.55
CA LEU A 150 9.74 8.40 12.14
C LEU A 150 10.34 9.33 13.19
N ASP A 151 10.11 9.05 14.48
CA ASP A 151 10.66 9.83 15.59
C ASP A 151 12.20 9.74 15.62
N GLU A 152 12.75 8.53 15.52
CA GLU A 152 14.21 8.33 15.38
C GLU A 152 14.79 9.10 14.19
N MET A 153 14.07 9.12 13.05
CA MET A 153 14.54 9.83 11.88
C MET A 153 14.44 11.35 12.02
N ASN A 154 13.46 11.87 12.75
CA ASN A 154 13.39 13.29 13.07
C ASN A 154 14.59 13.71 13.94
N GLU A 155 15.00 12.90 14.91
CA GLU A 155 16.21 13.14 15.70
C GLU A 155 17.48 13.14 14.82
N ARG A 156 17.59 12.17 13.91
CA ARG A 156 18.71 12.10 12.95
C ARG A 156 18.74 13.29 11.99
N ILE A 157 17.57 13.77 11.54
CA ILE A 157 17.47 14.97 10.71
C ILE A 157 17.94 16.19 11.50
N ALA A 158 17.47 16.38 12.74
CA ALA A 158 17.89 17.50 13.58
C ALA A 158 19.41 17.48 13.84
N ALA A 159 19.99 16.30 14.09
CA ALA A 159 21.43 16.15 14.23
C ALA A 159 22.17 16.46 12.92
N ALA A 160 21.66 16.02 11.77
CA ALA A 160 22.23 16.31 10.47
C ALA A 160 22.11 17.79 10.07
N GLU A 161 21.03 18.48 10.49
CA GLU A 161 20.84 19.93 10.30
C GLU A 161 21.89 20.73 11.07
N ASN A 162 22.11 20.39 12.34
CA ASN A 162 23.17 21.02 13.13
C ASN A 162 24.54 20.80 12.49
N ALA A 163 24.86 19.56 12.10
CA ALA A 163 26.12 19.25 11.42
C ALA A 163 26.29 19.97 10.08
N LEU A 164 25.19 20.19 9.35
CA LEU A 164 25.19 20.95 8.09
C LEU A 164 25.45 22.44 8.35
N ALA A 165 24.81 23.02 9.37
CA ALA A 165 25.02 24.40 9.78
C ALA A 165 26.46 24.64 10.25
N ASP A 166 27.04 23.70 11.01
CA ASP A 166 28.44 23.75 11.43
C ASP A 166 29.40 23.73 10.22
N GLU A 167 29.14 22.85 9.24
CA GLU A 167 29.97 22.75 8.03
C GLU A 167 29.79 23.97 7.11
N GLU A 168 28.60 24.56 7.05
CA GLU A 168 28.34 25.83 6.36
C GLU A 168 29.14 26.97 6.98
N GLY A 169 29.06 27.14 8.30
CA GLY A 169 29.83 28.13 9.03
C GLY A 169 31.34 27.95 8.86
N ARG A 170 31.81 26.69 8.85
CA ARG A 170 33.21 26.36 8.56
C ARG A 170 33.59 26.73 7.12
N ALA A 171 32.77 26.40 6.13
CA ALA A 171 33.03 26.71 4.73
C ALA A 171 33.06 28.22 4.47
N ASP A 172 32.18 28.98 5.11
CA ASP A 172 32.13 30.44 5.04
C ASP A 172 33.34 31.09 5.70
N TRP A 173 33.75 30.58 6.87
CA TRP A 173 34.96 31.03 7.55
C TRP A 173 36.22 30.76 6.73
N ILE A 174 36.36 29.54 6.19
CA ILE A 174 37.48 29.18 5.30
C ILE A 174 37.47 30.09 4.07
N THR A 175 36.30 30.27 3.45
CA THR A 175 36.18 31.14 2.26
C THR A 175 36.65 32.55 2.56
N SER A 176 36.17 33.14 3.65
CA SER A 176 36.53 34.50 4.06
C SER A 176 38.02 34.64 4.43
N SER A 177 38.60 33.62 5.08
CA SER A 177 40.02 33.63 5.46
C SER A 177 40.91 33.47 4.23
N GLU A 178 40.64 32.45 3.42
CA GLU A 178 41.44 32.11 2.25
C GLU A 178 41.33 33.19 1.16
N ASP A 179 40.20 33.89 1.04
CA ASP A 179 40.09 35.04 0.11
C ASP A 179 41.04 36.18 0.48
N ARG A 180 41.19 36.49 1.78
CA ARG A 180 42.17 37.50 2.22
C ARG A 180 43.61 37.06 1.94
N ASP A 181 43.90 35.79 2.13
CA ASP A 181 45.24 35.25 1.85
C ASP A 181 45.53 35.23 0.35
N ILE A 182 44.54 34.92 -0.49
CA ILE A 182 44.65 35.03 -1.95
C ILE A 182 44.87 36.48 -2.36
N ASP A 183 44.10 37.43 -1.84
CA ASP A 183 44.23 38.85 -2.17
C ASP A 183 45.61 39.38 -1.78
N ARG A 184 46.10 39.03 -0.59
CA ARG A 184 47.46 39.37 -0.13
C ARG A 184 48.53 38.77 -1.05
N ALA A 185 48.40 37.49 -1.40
CA ALA A 185 49.34 36.82 -2.29
C ALA A 185 49.35 37.46 -3.70
N LEU A 186 48.18 37.86 -4.21
CA LEU A 186 48.06 38.58 -5.48
C LEU A 186 48.76 39.94 -5.42
N GLN A 187 48.58 40.69 -4.33
CA GLN A 187 49.28 41.96 -4.11
C GLN A 187 50.80 41.77 -4.06
N ASN A 188 51.29 40.77 -3.32
CA ASN A 188 52.71 40.45 -3.25
C ASN A 188 53.29 40.05 -4.61
N ILE A 189 52.54 39.24 -5.39
CA ILE A 189 52.94 38.88 -6.76
C ILE A 189 53.10 40.12 -7.64
N GLN A 190 52.19 41.08 -7.51
CA GLN A 190 52.27 42.34 -8.26
C GLN A 190 53.49 43.15 -7.83
N GLU A 191 53.71 43.35 -6.53
CA GLU A 191 54.87 44.08 -5.99
C GLU A 191 56.20 43.44 -6.44
N TYR A 192 56.32 42.12 -6.35
CA TYR A 192 57.51 41.40 -6.81
C TYR A 192 57.66 41.43 -8.33
N GLY A 193 56.54 41.46 -9.06
CA GLY A 193 56.52 41.61 -10.52
C GLY A 193 57.07 42.97 -10.94
N ASP A 194 56.54 44.05 -10.35
CA ASP A 194 56.96 45.42 -10.61
C ASP A 194 58.45 45.59 -10.27
N ARG A 195 58.89 45.10 -9.09
CA ARG A 195 60.30 45.17 -8.68
C ARG A 195 61.23 44.36 -9.58
N ARG A 196 60.80 43.18 -10.04
CA ARG A 196 61.55 42.37 -11.00
C ARG A 196 61.73 43.12 -12.31
N ASP A 197 60.69 43.79 -12.78
CA ASP A 197 60.69 44.51 -14.05
C ASP A 197 61.61 45.75 -13.97
N GLU A 198 61.59 46.50 -12.86
CA GLU A 198 62.57 47.56 -12.58
C GLU A 198 64.03 47.05 -12.62
N LEU A 199 64.29 45.91 -11.98
CA LEU A 199 65.61 45.28 -11.97
C LEU A 199 66.03 44.82 -13.37
N GLN A 200 65.07 44.32 -14.16
CA GLN A 200 65.29 43.92 -15.55
C GLN A 200 65.69 45.13 -16.41
N GLU A 201 65.01 46.27 -16.24
CA GLU A 201 65.34 47.53 -16.90
C GLU A 201 66.72 48.04 -16.52
N GLN A 202 67.06 48.05 -15.23
CA GLN A 202 68.40 48.42 -14.75
C GLN A 202 69.48 47.53 -15.35
N ARG A 203 69.24 46.21 -15.40
CA ARG A 203 70.14 45.26 -16.03
C ARG A 203 70.35 45.57 -17.51
N ASN A 204 69.28 45.86 -18.23
CA ASN A 204 69.34 46.18 -19.66
C ASN A 204 70.07 47.50 -19.91
N ALA A 205 69.87 48.51 -19.07
CA ALA A 205 70.57 49.79 -19.16
C ALA A 205 72.10 49.65 -18.97
N MET A 206 72.53 48.77 -18.06
CA MET A 206 73.96 48.49 -17.84
C MET A 206 74.62 47.80 -19.05
N ALA A 207 73.88 47.02 -19.84
CA ALA A 207 74.43 46.31 -21.01
C ALA A 207 75.02 47.27 -22.07
N GLY A 208 74.61 48.54 -22.09
CA GLY A 208 75.15 49.57 -22.97
C GLY A 208 76.38 50.32 -22.45
N GLN A 209 76.79 50.11 -21.19
CA GLN A 209 77.88 50.87 -20.56
C GLN A 209 79.26 50.27 -20.86
N ARG A 210 80.28 51.13 -21.03
CA ARG A 210 81.69 50.74 -21.14
C ARG A 210 82.54 51.50 -20.12
N PRO A 211 83.28 50.80 -19.23
CA PRO A 211 83.32 49.34 -19.08
C PRO A 211 82.02 48.76 -18.53
N TYR A 212 81.71 47.51 -18.90
CA TYR A 212 80.49 46.82 -18.45
C TYR A 212 80.61 46.42 -16.97
N PRO A 213 79.66 46.79 -16.10
CA PRO A 213 79.72 46.50 -14.66
C PRO A 213 79.25 45.06 -14.36
N SER A 214 80.09 44.07 -14.67
CA SER A 214 79.74 42.64 -14.60
C SER A 214 79.31 42.15 -13.21
N ALA A 215 79.95 42.65 -12.14
CA ALA A 215 79.61 42.28 -10.76
C ALA A 215 78.21 42.77 -10.35
N GLU A 216 77.85 43.98 -10.75
CA GLU A 216 76.54 44.59 -10.45
C GLU A 216 75.43 43.91 -11.25
N ALA A 217 75.66 43.66 -12.54
CA ALA A 217 74.75 42.88 -13.38
C ALA A 217 74.52 41.45 -12.84
N GLY A 218 75.55 40.83 -12.26
CA GLY A 218 75.44 39.54 -11.56
C GLY A 218 74.53 39.61 -10.33
N ARG A 219 74.68 40.65 -9.50
CA ARG A 219 73.81 40.87 -8.32
C ARG A 219 72.35 41.10 -8.72
N ILE A 220 72.11 41.93 -9.73
CA ILE A 220 70.76 42.19 -10.24
C ILE A 220 70.12 40.91 -10.81
N SER A 221 70.88 40.10 -11.55
CA SER A 221 70.38 38.82 -12.07
C SER A 221 69.99 37.85 -10.96
N ALA A 222 70.77 37.80 -9.86
CA ALA A 222 70.43 37.00 -8.69
C ALA A 222 69.18 37.52 -7.97
N GLU A 223 68.98 38.84 -7.91
CA GLU A 223 67.77 39.44 -7.33
C GLU A 223 66.52 39.15 -8.17
N ILE A 224 66.61 39.26 -9.50
CA ILE A 224 65.53 38.88 -10.43
C ILE A 224 65.12 37.42 -10.20
N LYS A 225 66.10 36.51 -10.06
CA LYS A 225 65.81 35.11 -9.74
C LYS A 225 65.08 34.98 -8.40
N ARG A 226 65.54 35.67 -7.35
CA ARG A 226 64.86 35.70 -6.04
C ARG A 226 63.42 36.21 -6.14
N MET A 227 63.15 37.24 -6.96
CA MET A 227 61.78 37.73 -7.18
C MET A 227 60.91 36.68 -7.88
N ASN A 228 61.43 35.99 -8.91
CA ASN A 228 60.70 34.92 -9.58
C ASN A 228 60.37 33.75 -8.64
N ASP A 229 61.32 33.35 -7.79
CA ASP A 229 61.12 32.28 -6.79
C ASP A 229 60.03 32.70 -5.77
N ARG A 230 60.00 33.97 -5.34
CA ARG A 230 58.93 34.51 -4.48
C ARG A 230 57.57 34.52 -5.18
N ILE A 231 57.49 34.98 -6.42
CA ILE A 231 56.26 34.95 -7.23
C ILE A 231 55.73 33.52 -7.36
N ALA A 232 56.61 32.54 -7.61
CA ALA A 232 56.23 31.14 -7.68
C ALA A 232 55.66 30.63 -6.35
N SER A 233 56.32 30.97 -5.23
CA SER A 233 55.83 30.63 -3.89
C SER A 233 54.44 31.21 -3.60
N GLU A 234 54.18 32.47 -3.95
CA GLU A 234 52.88 33.09 -3.74
C GLU A 234 51.78 32.47 -4.61
N ARG A 235 52.11 32.05 -5.84
CA ARG A 235 51.18 31.30 -6.70
C ARG A 235 50.79 29.96 -6.08
N ASP A 236 51.73 29.28 -5.41
CA ASP A 236 51.46 28.03 -4.70
C ASP A 236 50.57 28.26 -3.46
N THR A 237 50.74 29.38 -2.75
CA THR A 237 49.82 29.81 -1.68
C THR A 237 48.39 29.95 -2.21
N ILE A 238 48.20 30.66 -3.33
CA ILE A 238 46.87 30.84 -3.96
C ILE A 238 46.27 29.48 -4.36
N ARG A 239 47.07 28.59 -4.94
CA ARG A 239 46.60 27.25 -5.32
C ARG A 239 46.13 26.47 -4.11
N THR A 240 46.93 26.43 -3.04
CA THR A 240 46.61 25.73 -1.79
C THR A 240 45.34 26.28 -1.15
N ALA A 241 45.20 27.61 -1.10
CA ALA A 241 44.00 28.28 -0.59
C ALA A 241 42.74 27.89 -1.37
N ARG A 242 42.82 27.89 -2.71
CA ARG A 242 41.72 27.45 -3.59
C ARG A 242 41.35 25.99 -3.36
N ASP A 243 42.32 25.10 -3.18
CA ASP A 243 42.06 23.68 -2.95
C ASP A 243 41.40 23.43 -1.58
N ARG A 244 41.77 24.20 -0.54
CA ARG A 244 41.06 24.19 0.75
C ARG A 244 39.62 24.65 0.62
N LYS A 245 39.36 25.76 -0.09
CA LYS A 245 37.99 26.24 -0.37
C LYS A 245 37.15 25.19 -1.10
N ARG A 246 37.71 24.54 -2.12
CA ARG A 246 37.03 23.45 -2.85
C ARG A 246 36.69 22.29 -1.93
N SER A 247 37.63 21.90 -1.07
CA SER A 247 37.46 20.79 -0.13
C SER A 247 36.35 21.07 0.87
N ALA A 248 36.35 22.27 1.46
CA ALA A 248 35.28 22.70 2.39
C ALA A 248 33.90 22.71 1.71
N ARG A 249 33.81 23.24 0.49
CA ARG A 249 32.56 23.21 -0.30
C ARG A 249 32.12 21.78 -0.60
N SER A 250 33.05 20.88 -0.93
CA SER A 250 32.74 19.48 -1.20
C SER A 250 32.17 18.77 0.03
N ASN A 251 32.74 19.02 1.21
CA ASN A 251 32.23 18.47 2.47
C ASN A 251 30.82 18.96 2.78
N TYR A 252 30.57 20.27 2.67
CA TYR A 252 29.24 20.84 2.84
C TYR A 252 28.22 20.20 1.89
N LEU A 253 28.55 20.07 0.60
CA LEU A 253 27.65 19.45 -0.38
C LEU A 253 27.37 17.98 -0.07
N SER A 254 28.37 17.22 0.40
CA SER A 254 28.18 15.84 0.84
C SER A 254 27.21 15.75 2.02
N ARG A 255 27.39 16.59 3.04
CA ARG A 255 26.47 16.68 4.20
C ARG A 255 25.06 17.07 3.79
N LYS A 256 24.93 18.01 2.87
CA LYS A 256 23.64 18.43 2.32
C LYS A 256 22.92 17.28 1.63
N GLN A 257 23.63 16.46 0.86
CA GLN A 257 23.06 15.27 0.22
C GLN A 257 22.62 14.21 1.25
N GLU A 258 23.40 14.00 2.31
CA GLU A 258 23.03 13.10 3.42
C GLU A 258 21.73 13.56 4.09
N TRP A 259 21.64 14.85 4.45
CA TRP A 259 20.44 15.45 5.02
C TRP A 259 19.22 15.29 4.09
N GLN A 260 19.38 15.57 2.79
CA GLN A 260 18.31 15.40 1.79
C GLN A 260 17.80 13.95 1.72
N LYS A 261 18.68 12.96 1.83
CA LYS A 261 18.30 11.54 1.85
C LYS A 261 17.45 11.22 3.09
N LEU A 262 17.83 11.72 4.25
CA LEU A 262 17.05 11.55 5.49
C LEU A 262 15.66 12.18 5.37
N VAL A 263 15.57 13.41 4.86
CA VAL A 263 14.28 14.10 4.64
C VAL A 263 13.40 13.33 3.65
N ALA A 264 13.98 12.78 2.57
CA ALA A 264 13.24 11.97 1.61
C ALA A 264 12.70 10.68 2.23
N GLU A 265 13.51 9.99 3.05
CA GLU A 265 13.08 8.79 3.77
C GLU A 265 11.98 9.10 4.79
N ARG A 266 12.09 10.22 5.52
CA ARG A 266 11.06 10.72 6.45
C ARG A 266 9.73 10.97 5.76
N ASN A 267 9.76 11.60 4.58
CA ASN A 267 8.55 11.83 3.79
C ASN A 267 7.92 10.52 3.28
N ARG A 268 8.75 9.52 2.97
CA ARG A 268 8.26 8.18 2.61
C ARG A 268 7.55 7.51 3.78
N LEU A 269 8.16 7.47 4.97
CA LEU A 269 7.53 6.88 6.16
C LEU A 269 6.21 7.57 6.50
N ASP A 270 6.16 8.89 6.44
CA ASP A 270 4.93 9.67 6.61
C ASP A 270 3.82 9.26 5.62
N GLY A 271 4.19 8.98 4.37
CA GLY A 271 3.26 8.48 3.34
C GLY A 271 2.74 7.08 3.66
N GLU A 272 3.60 6.18 4.13
CA GLU A 272 3.25 4.83 4.54
C GLU A 272 2.29 4.83 5.75
N ILE A 273 2.58 5.66 6.76
CA ILE A 273 1.70 5.86 7.94
C ILE A 273 0.32 6.35 7.51
N ARG A 274 0.24 7.38 6.64
CA ARG A 274 -1.02 7.90 6.10
C ARG A 274 -1.80 6.85 5.31
N SER A 275 -1.10 5.96 4.61
CA SER A 275 -1.70 4.83 3.89
C SER A 275 -2.36 3.85 4.85
N ILE A 276 -1.65 3.47 5.92
CA ILE A 276 -2.18 2.61 6.98
C ILE A 276 -3.41 3.25 7.66
N ASP A 277 -3.37 4.55 7.95
CA ASP A 277 -4.51 5.26 8.53
C ASP A 277 -5.76 5.26 7.64
N ARG A 278 -5.58 5.28 6.31
CA ARG A 278 -6.71 5.11 5.38
C ARG A 278 -7.26 3.69 5.42
N LYS A 279 -6.39 2.66 5.48
CA LYS A 279 -6.82 1.26 5.60
C LYS A 279 -7.58 1.00 6.89
N ILE A 280 -7.07 1.45 8.03
CA ILE A 280 -7.74 1.30 9.34
C ILE A 280 -9.12 1.96 9.31
N ARG A 281 -9.23 3.18 8.76
CA ARG A 281 -10.54 3.85 8.60
C ARG A 281 -11.50 3.06 7.69
N GLY A 282 -11.01 2.50 6.59
CA GLY A 282 -11.81 1.66 5.70
C GLY A 282 -12.32 0.36 6.36
N LEU A 283 -11.55 -0.21 7.29
CA LEU A 283 -11.95 -1.38 8.08
C LEU A 283 -12.90 -1.03 9.23
N SER A 284 -12.85 0.21 9.73
CA SER A 284 -13.68 0.67 10.85
C SER A 284 -15.00 1.33 10.41
N GLY A 285 -15.11 1.74 9.14
CA GLY A 285 -16.27 2.41 8.54
C GLY A 285 -17.22 1.49 7.77
N LYS A 286 -17.05 0.17 7.87
CA LYS A 286 -17.96 -0.86 7.34
C LYS A 286 -18.52 -1.68 8.51
#